data_AF-I1CNA5-F1
#
_entry.id   AF-I1CNA5-F1
#
_cell.length_a   1.000
_cell.length_b   1.000
_cell.length_c   1.000
_cell.angle_alpha   90.00
_cell.angle_beta   90.00
_cell.angle_gamma   90.00
#
_symmetry.space_group_name_H-M   'P 1'
#
loop_
_entity.id
_entity.type
_entity.pdbx_description
1 polymer ?
#
loop_
_entity_poly.entity_id
_entity_poly.type
_entity_poly.pdbx_seq_one_letter_code
_entity_poly.pdbx_strand_id
1 'polypeptide(L)'
;MGHKCDSVFRTCQIQHNKGLEFGAIETKGNYDDSSDHLKDAFYKLPRALKDMLGDLIETKPELTGFLQSVGFIHSGLANTMLQVDRPTEYVNRVTRHKTIKIRHSIGNFGATILPSMLSAWICAEMVNQVFFFSFLPRRLKKQGKKTFPG
;
A
#
# COMPACT_ATOMS: atom_id res chain seq x y z
N MET A 1 16.53 -5.32 -12.63
CA MET A 1 15.35 -5.06 -13.48
C MET A 1 14.10 -5.15 -12.61
N GLY A 2 13.33 -4.06 -12.51
CA GLY A 2 12.12 -4.00 -11.70
C GLY A 2 10.92 -4.57 -12.47
N HIS A 3 10.20 -5.51 -11.86
CA HIS A 3 8.97 -6.04 -12.44
C HIS A 3 7.85 -5.00 -12.28
N LYS A 4 7.44 -4.37 -13.38
CA LYS A 4 6.38 -3.35 -13.41
C LYS A 4 5.03 -3.95 -13.03
N CYS A 5 4.43 -3.50 -11.93
CA CYS A 5 3.06 -3.88 -11.52
C CYS A 5 2.04 -3.39 -12.57
N ASP A 6 0.84 -3.99 -12.59
CA ASP A 6 -0.19 -3.68 -13.59
C ASP A 6 -0.80 -2.29 -13.37
N SER A 7 -0.83 -1.83 -12.12
CA SER A 7 -1.17 -0.43 -11.79
C SER A 7 -0.35 0.06 -10.59
N VAL A 8 -0.20 1.38 -10.48
CA VAL A 8 0.57 2.06 -9.42
C VAL A 8 -0.21 3.27 -8.93
N PHE A 9 -0.31 3.44 -7.62
CA PHE A 9 -0.82 4.66 -6.98
C PHE A 9 0.33 5.65 -6.84
N ARG A 10 0.24 6.80 -7.51
CA ARG A 10 1.32 7.79 -7.50
C ARG A 10 0.81 9.21 -7.60
N THR A 11 1.63 10.16 -7.18
CA THR A 11 1.34 11.58 -7.48
C THR A 11 1.41 11.84 -8.98
N CYS A 12 0.52 12.69 -9.47
CA CYS A 12 0.61 13.24 -10.81
C CYS A 12 1.57 14.44 -10.77
N GLN A 13 2.71 14.35 -11.44
CA GLN A 13 3.62 15.47 -11.66
C GLN A 13 3.65 15.79 -13.15
N ILE A 14 3.51 17.07 -13.48
CA ILE A 14 3.44 17.59 -14.86
C ILE A 14 4.84 17.75 -15.47
N GLN A 15 5.90 17.74 -14.64
CA GLN A 15 7.29 17.85 -15.06
C GLN A 15 7.96 16.46 -15.12
N HIS A 16 9.07 16.30 -15.85
CA HIS A 16 9.85 15.06 -16.04
C HIS A 16 10.43 14.44 -14.75
N ASN A 17 9.95 14.83 -13.57
CA ASN A 17 10.37 14.28 -12.30
C ASN A 17 9.57 13.02 -11.96
N LYS A 18 10.21 12.07 -11.25
CA LYS A 18 9.54 10.84 -10.82
C LYS A 18 8.55 11.19 -9.70
N GLY A 19 7.25 10.97 -9.94
CA GLY A 19 6.22 11.11 -8.91
C GLY A 19 6.43 10.12 -7.76
N LEU A 20 5.98 10.49 -6.56
CA LEU A 20 6.02 9.60 -5.40
C LEU A 20 5.01 8.47 -5.60
N GLU A 21 5.42 7.24 -5.35
CA GLU A 21 4.61 6.03 -5.48
C GLU A 21 4.24 5.53 -4.07
N PHE A 22 2.96 5.22 -3.86
CA PHE A 22 2.40 4.84 -2.57
C PHE A 22 1.91 3.39 -2.52
N GLY A 23 1.82 2.75 -3.68
CA GLY A 23 1.25 1.42 -3.77
C GLY A 23 1.04 0.94 -5.19
N ALA A 24 0.58 -0.30 -5.32
CA ALA A 24 0.45 -0.96 -6.61
C ALA A 24 -0.61 -2.05 -6.64
N ILE A 25 -1.01 -2.45 -7.85
CA ILE A 25 -1.93 -3.55 -8.10
C ILE A 25 -1.24 -4.56 -9.02
N GLU A 26 -1.36 -5.84 -8.66
CA GLU A 26 -1.01 -6.97 -9.51
C GLU A 26 -2.28 -7.75 -9.86
N THR A 27 -2.49 -8.00 -11.15
CA THR A 27 -3.60 -8.79 -11.66
C THR A 27 -3.08 -10.11 -12.20
N LYS A 28 -3.72 -11.22 -11.81
CA LYS A 28 -3.47 -12.54 -12.38
C LYS A 28 -4.67 -12.98 -13.20
N GLY A 29 -4.41 -13.42 -14.43
CA GLY A 29 -5.41 -14.07 -15.28
C GLY A 29 -5.90 -15.35 -14.63
N ASN A 30 -7.19 -15.64 -14.76
CA ASN A 30 -7.78 -16.88 -14.28
C ASN A 30 -7.31 -18.02 -15.19
N TYR A 31 -6.39 -18.85 -14.70
CA TYR A 31 -6.09 -20.14 -15.29
C TYR A 31 -6.30 -21.17 -14.20
N ASP A 32 -7.50 -21.73 -14.19
CA ASP A 32 -7.99 -22.77 -13.28
C ASP A 32 -8.11 -22.41 -11.79
N ASP A 33 -9.12 -22.98 -11.15
CA ASP A 33 -9.58 -22.72 -9.76
C ASP A 33 -8.59 -23.19 -8.67
N SER A 34 -7.30 -23.28 -8.99
CA SER A 34 -6.28 -23.68 -8.04
C SER A 34 -5.99 -22.52 -7.08
N SER A 35 -6.27 -22.73 -5.79
CA SER A 35 -6.00 -21.77 -4.71
C SER A 35 -4.51 -21.40 -4.55
N ASP A 36 -3.65 -22.02 -5.36
CA ASP A 36 -2.20 -21.93 -5.30
C ASP A 36 -1.67 -20.72 -6.08
N HIS A 37 -2.45 -20.15 -7.00
CA HIS A 37 -2.07 -18.90 -7.69
C HIS A 37 -2.06 -17.68 -6.76
N LEU A 38 -2.93 -17.69 -5.75
CA LEU A 38 -2.79 -16.91 -4.52
C LEU A 38 -1.33 -16.94 -4.06
N LYS A 39 -0.88 -18.13 -3.67
CA LYS A 39 0.38 -18.43 -2.98
C LYS A 39 1.64 -18.12 -3.80
N ASP A 40 1.60 -18.33 -5.11
CA ASP A 40 2.76 -18.13 -5.98
C ASP A 40 2.89 -16.71 -6.55
N ALA A 41 1.82 -15.90 -6.52
CA ALA A 41 1.80 -14.55 -7.06
C ALA A 41 2.53 -13.49 -6.20
N PHE A 42 3.11 -13.88 -5.06
CA PHE A 42 3.54 -12.93 -4.03
C PHE A 42 4.97 -12.42 -4.14
N TYR A 43 5.73 -12.72 -5.19
CA TYR A 43 7.11 -12.20 -5.25
C TYR A 43 7.17 -10.77 -5.76
N LYS A 44 6.39 -10.45 -6.80
CA LYS A 44 6.49 -9.19 -7.53
C LYS A 44 5.92 -8.01 -6.75
N LEU A 45 4.66 -8.10 -6.32
CA LEU A 45 4.01 -6.98 -5.62
C LEU A 45 4.70 -6.60 -4.29
N PRO A 46 4.99 -7.50 -3.33
CA PRO A 46 5.71 -7.15 -2.11
C PRO A 46 7.07 -6.51 -2.35
N ARG A 47 7.81 -6.96 -3.38
CA ARG A 47 9.09 -6.36 -3.75
C ARG A 47 8.89 -4.92 -4.24
N ALA A 48 7.93 -4.70 -5.15
CA ALA A 48 7.60 -3.36 -5.62
C ALA A 48 7.16 -2.44 -4.47
N LEU A 49 6.29 -2.93 -3.58
CA LEU A 49 5.84 -2.17 -2.41
C LEU A 49 7.00 -1.82 -1.47
N LYS A 50 7.94 -2.75 -1.23
CA LYS A 50 9.15 -2.49 -0.45
C LYS A 50 10.01 -1.41 -1.09
N ASP A 51 10.22 -1.47 -2.40
CA ASP A 51 11.02 -0.48 -3.13
C ASP A 51 10.36 0.92 -3.05
N MET A 52 9.03 1.00 -3.24
CA MET A 52 8.27 2.24 -3.06
C MET A 52 8.37 2.79 -1.63
N LEU A 53 8.29 1.93 -0.61
CA LEU A 53 8.48 2.33 0.79
C LEU A 53 9.90 2.87 1.03
N GLY A 54 10.92 2.28 0.38
CA GLY A 54 12.29 2.79 0.36
C GLY A 54 12.35 4.23 -0.14
N ASP A 55 11.81 4.49 -1.33
CA ASP A 55 11.77 5.83 -1.93
C ASP A 55 11.04 6.85 -1.02
N LEU A 56 9.93 6.46 -0.39
CA LEU A 56 9.18 7.31 0.55
C LEU A 56 10.01 7.65 1.80
N ILE A 57 10.71 6.66 2.37
CA ILE A 57 11.56 6.84 3.54
C ILE A 57 12.78 7.70 3.20
N GLU A 58 13.41 7.52 2.04
CA GLU A 58 14.51 8.37 1.59
C GLU A 58 14.07 9.83 1.43
N THR A 59 12.84 10.05 0.95
CA THR A 59 12.27 11.39 0.82
C THR A 59 11.92 12.02 2.17
N LYS A 60 11.49 11.21 3.15
CA LYS A 60 11.02 11.65 4.48
C LYS A 60 11.50 10.71 5.60
N PRO A 61 12.81 10.71 5.92
CA PRO A 61 13.37 9.76 6.88
C PRO A 61 12.81 9.93 8.29
N GLU A 62 12.37 11.14 8.65
CA GLU A 62 11.74 11.44 9.94
C GLU A 62 10.38 10.74 10.13
N LEU A 63 9.78 10.22 9.05
CA LEU A 63 8.49 9.54 9.07
C LEU A 63 8.59 8.02 8.98
N THR A 64 9.79 7.44 9.01
CA THR A 64 10.02 6.00 8.75
C THR A 64 9.04 5.05 9.44
N GLY A 65 8.72 5.27 10.72
CA GLY A 65 7.79 4.42 11.48
C GLY A 65 6.29 4.66 11.21
N PHE A 66 5.96 5.67 10.41
CA PHE A 66 4.58 6.07 10.04
C PHE A 66 4.28 5.85 8.56
N LEU A 67 5.31 5.55 7.75
CA LEU A 67 5.16 5.31 6.32
C LEU A 67 4.84 3.84 6.07
N GLN A 68 3.99 3.62 5.06
CA GLN A 68 3.62 2.31 4.56
C GLN A 68 3.34 2.41 3.07
N SER A 69 3.49 1.30 2.36
CA SER A 69 2.99 1.13 1.01
C SER A 69 1.96 0.01 0.99
N VAL A 70 0.97 0.13 0.11
CA VAL A 70 -0.19 -0.78 0.08
C VAL A 70 -0.49 -1.24 -1.33
N GLY A 71 -1.06 -2.42 -1.47
CA GLY A 71 -1.40 -2.92 -2.79
C GLY A 71 -2.41 -4.04 -2.78
N PHE A 72 -2.90 -4.36 -3.99
CA PHE A 72 -3.84 -5.46 -4.19
C PHE A 72 -3.27 -6.50 -5.13
N ILE A 73 -3.51 -7.76 -4.80
CA ILE A 73 -3.51 -8.84 -5.79
C ILE A 73 -4.95 -9.14 -6.13
N HIS A 74 -5.27 -9.05 -7.42
CA HIS A 74 -6.57 -9.34 -7.99
C HIS A 74 -6.49 -10.57 -8.90
N SER A 75 -7.40 -11.53 -8.71
CA SER A 75 -7.52 -12.72 -9.56
C SER A 75 -9.00 -13.11 -9.66
N GLY A 76 -9.60 -12.85 -10.82
CA GLY A 76 -11.00 -13.13 -11.07
C GLY A 76 -11.93 -12.40 -10.10
N LEU A 77 -12.67 -13.14 -9.28
CA LEU A 77 -13.55 -12.61 -8.25
C LEU A 77 -12.92 -12.65 -6.85
N ALA A 78 -11.61 -12.83 -6.76
CA ALA A 78 -10.86 -12.81 -5.51
C ALA A 78 -9.86 -11.66 -5.49
N ASN A 79 -9.75 -11.00 -4.34
CA ASN A 79 -8.69 -10.03 -4.10
C ASN A 79 -8.05 -10.22 -2.71
N THR A 80 -6.81 -9.77 -2.60
CA THR A 80 -6.03 -9.79 -1.37
C THR A 80 -5.27 -8.49 -1.24
N MET A 81 -5.48 -7.77 -0.14
CA MET A 81 -4.71 -6.57 0.19
C MET A 81 -3.38 -6.95 0.84
N LEU A 82 -2.32 -6.26 0.46
CA LEU A 82 -0.99 -6.31 1.06
C LEU A 82 -0.63 -4.94 1.60
N GLN A 83 -0.01 -4.92 2.76
CA GLN A 83 0.53 -3.72 3.40
C GLN A 83 2.00 -4.00 3.72
N VAL A 84 2.87 -3.04 3.39
CA VAL A 84 4.29 -3.11 3.71
C VAL A 84 4.66 -1.91 4.57
N ASP A 85 5.21 -2.19 5.74
CA ASP A 85 5.69 -1.19 6.68
C ASP A 85 7.09 -1.53 7.19
N ARG A 86 7.72 -0.57 7.89
CA ARG A 86 9.06 -0.71 8.46
C ARG A 86 9.04 -0.43 9.97
N PRO A 87 8.69 -1.44 10.80
CA PRO A 87 8.63 -1.25 12.24
C PRO A 87 10.00 -1.02 12.90
N THR A 88 11.08 -1.51 12.29
CA THR A 88 12.47 -1.29 12.74
C THR A 88 13.36 -0.91 11.56
N GLU A 89 14.52 -0.32 11.82
CA GLU A 89 15.40 0.26 10.80
C GLU A 89 15.73 -0.69 9.63
N TYR A 90 15.88 -1.99 9.90
CA TYR A 90 16.36 -2.96 8.93
C TYR A 90 15.31 -4.01 8.50
N VAL A 91 14.12 -3.98 9.11
CA VAL A 91 13.09 -5.00 8.86
C VAL A 91 11.89 -4.36 8.18
N ASN A 92 11.60 -4.79 6.96
CA ASN A 92 10.32 -4.51 6.32
C ASN A 92 9.38 -5.68 6.62
N ARG A 93 8.17 -5.38 7.07
CA ARG A 93 7.13 -6.37 7.34
C ARG A 93 6.08 -6.29 6.24
N VAL A 94 5.70 -7.46 5.74
CA VAL A 94 4.62 -7.61 4.76
C VAL A 94 3.43 -8.23 5.48
N THR A 95 2.38 -7.44 5.65
CA THR A 95 1.12 -7.89 6.23
C THR A 95 0.17 -8.26 5.10
N ARG A 96 -0.27 -9.53 5.09
CA ARG A 96 -1.26 -10.03 4.14
C ARG A 96 -2.62 -10.09 4.81
N HIS A 97 -3.59 -9.40 4.24
CA HIS A 97 -4.97 -9.46 4.70
C HIS A 97 -5.67 -10.72 4.18
N LYS A 98 -6.78 -11.08 4.81
CA LYS A 98 -7.60 -12.21 4.40
C LYS A 98 -8.06 -12.00 2.95
N THR A 99 -7.89 -13.03 2.11
CA THR A 99 -8.41 -13.02 0.75
C THR A 99 -9.94 -12.93 0.78
N ILE A 100 -10.49 -11.93 0.10
CA ILE A 100 -11.92 -11.75 -0.07
C ILE A 100 -12.31 -12.38 -1.40
N LYS A 101 -13.36 -13.21 -1.37
CA LYS A 101 -13.91 -13.86 -2.57
C LYS A 101 -15.34 -13.35 -2.79
N ILE A 102 -15.54 -12.67 -3.90
CA ILE A 102 -16.85 -12.24 -4.39
C ILE A 102 -17.54 -13.46 -4.99
N ARG A 103 -18.73 -13.79 -4.51
CA ARG A 103 -19.52 -14.92 -5.05
C ARG A 103 -20.20 -14.48 -6.33
N HIS A 104 -20.16 -15.32 -7.36
CA HIS A 104 -20.86 -15.07 -8.63
C HIS A 104 -22.39 -15.28 -8.55
N SER A 105 -22.87 -15.99 -7.52
CA SER A 105 -24.31 -16.21 -7.30
C SER A 105 -24.99 -14.94 -6.78
N ILE A 106 -26.05 -14.51 -7.45
CA ILE A 106 -26.81 -13.28 -7.19
C ILE A 106 -27.25 -13.17 -5.72
N GLY A 107 -27.73 -14.28 -5.12
CA GLY A 107 -28.22 -14.27 -3.74
C GLY A 107 -27.16 -13.95 -2.69
N ASN A 108 -25.88 -14.17 -2.99
CA ASN A 108 -24.75 -13.94 -2.08
C ASN A 108 -23.80 -12.83 -2.57
N PHE A 109 -24.05 -12.26 -3.76
CA PHE A 109 -23.19 -11.25 -4.35
C PHE A 109 -23.11 -10.01 -3.45
N GLY A 110 -24.26 -9.47 -3.03
CA GLY A 110 -24.33 -8.27 -2.19
C GLY A 110 -23.55 -8.41 -0.87
N ALA A 111 -23.65 -9.56 -0.21
CA ALA A 111 -22.93 -9.81 1.04
C ALA A 111 -21.41 -9.95 0.85
N THR A 112 -20.94 -10.35 -0.34
CA THR A 112 -19.52 -10.62 -0.61
C THR A 112 -18.80 -9.49 -1.34
N ILE A 113 -19.52 -8.61 -2.03
CA ILE A 113 -18.94 -7.41 -2.65
C ILE A 113 -18.61 -6.33 -1.61
N LEU A 114 -19.41 -6.20 -0.54
CA LEU A 114 -19.20 -5.17 0.48
C LEU A 114 -17.82 -5.26 1.16
N PRO A 115 -17.33 -6.43 1.62
CA PRO A 115 -15.96 -6.54 2.13
C PRO A 115 -14.90 -6.13 1.11
N SER A 116 -15.11 -6.44 -0.18
CA SER A 116 -14.18 -6.06 -1.25
C SER A 116 -14.12 -4.54 -1.42
N MET A 117 -15.28 -3.88 -1.49
CA MET A 117 -15.37 -2.41 -1.55
C MET A 117 -14.75 -1.74 -0.31
N LEU A 118 -15.04 -2.29 0.88
CA LEU A 118 -14.46 -1.78 2.13
C LEU A 118 -12.93 -1.91 2.12
N SER A 119 -12.39 -3.02 1.62
CA SER A 119 -10.93 -3.19 1.51
C SER A 119 -10.30 -2.13 0.58
N ALA A 120 -10.94 -1.85 -0.57
CA ALA A 120 -10.48 -0.82 -1.50
C ALA A 120 -10.52 0.58 -0.87
N TRP A 121 -11.58 0.89 -0.10
CA TRP A 121 -11.67 2.15 0.64
C TRP A 121 -10.57 2.27 1.71
N ILE A 122 -10.32 1.23 2.51
CA ILE A 122 -9.23 1.22 3.49
C ILE A 122 -7.87 1.47 2.82
N CYS A 123 -7.63 0.83 1.67
CA CYS A 123 -6.41 1.05 0.91
C CYS A 123 -6.28 2.51 0.46
N ALA A 124 -7.37 3.13 -0.01
CA ALA A 124 -7.37 4.54 -0.39
C ALA A 124 -7.08 5.45 0.81
N GLU A 125 -7.66 5.16 1.98
CA GLU A 125 -7.38 5.89 3.22
C GLU A 125 -5.91 5.76 3.65
N MET A 126 -5.32 4.57 3.55
CA MET A 126 -3.90 4.36 3.84
C MET A 126 -3.00 5.18 2.90
N VAL A 127 -3.30 5.19 1.60
CA VAL A 127 -2.58 6.04 0.62
C VAL A 127 -2.75 7.52 0.96
N ASN A 128 -3.97 7.96 1.30
CA ASN A 128 -4.24 9.34 1.69
C ASN A 128 -3.44 9.74 2.93
N GLN A 129 -3.39 8.89 3.96
CA GLN A 129 -2.61 9.17 5.17
C GLN A 129 -1.13 9.38 4.87
N VAL A 130 -0.54 8.48 4.09
CA VAL A 130 0.87 8.59 3.69
C VAL A 130 1.10 9.85 2.85
N PHE A 131 0.21 10.11 1.89
CA PHE A 131 0.23 11.33 1.09
C PHE A 131 0.19 12.59 1.98
N PHE A 132 -0.73 12.65 2.95
CA PHE A 132 -0.81 13.78 3.88
C PHE A 132 0.49 13.96 4.67
N PHE A 133 1.07 12.88 5.21
CA PHE A 133 2.35 12.97 5.91
C PHE A 133 3.49 13.43 5.01
N SER A 134 3.52 12.97 3.75
CA SER A 134 4.53 13.39 2.78
C SER A 134 4.44 14.87 2.41
N PHE A 135 3.25 15.48 2.40
CA PHE A 135 3.02 16.84 1.90
C PHE A 135 2.64 17.89 2.95
N LEU A 136 2.45 17.55 4.23
CA LEU A 136 2.16 18.56 5.26
C LEU A 136 3.40 19.45 5.54
N PRO A 137 3.26 20.79 5.57
CA PRO A 137 4.33 21.66 6.05
C PRO A 137 4.56 21.47 7.55
N ARG A 138 5.84 21.45 7.97
CA ARG A 138 6.30 21.32 9.36
C ARG A 138 5.68 22.38 10.28
N ARG A 139 4.47 22.14 10.80
CA ARG A 139 4.01 22.75 12.05
C ARG A 139 4.08 21.68 13.11
N LEU A 140 5.23 21.58 13.78
CA LEU A 140 5.39 21.08 15.16
C LEU A 140 6.89 21.01 15.51
N LYS A 141 7.57 22.17 15.48
CA LYS A 141 8.80 22.39 16.28
C LYS A 141 8.84 23.86 16.66
N LYS A 142 8.15 24.25 17.74
CA LYS A 142 8.43 25.42 18.59
C LYS A 142 7.37 25.57 19.67
N GLN A 143 7.35 24.64 20.63
CA GLN A 143 7.08 24.97 22.03
C GLN A 143 7.90 23.99 22.87
N GLY A 144 8.71 24.50 23.80
CA GLY A 144 9.44 23.66 24.76
C GLY A 144 10.97 23.78 24.81
N LYS A 145 11.57 24.94 24.51
CA LYS A 145 12.82 25.35 25.20
C LYS A 145 12.55 26.70 25.86
N LYS A 146 11.89 26.68 27.01
CA LYS A 146 12.03 27.75 28.00
C LYS A 146 13.22 27.36 28.86
N THR A 147 14.37 27.97 28.56
CA THR A 147 15.46 28.15 29.52
C THR A 147 14.90 28.95 30.70
N PHE A 148 14.96 28.41 31.91
CA PHE A 148 14.80 29.19 33.13
C PHE A 148 16.18 29.67 33.58
N PRO A 149 16.42 30.99 33.75
CA PRO A 149 17.52 31.48 34.56
C PRO A 149 17.04 31.57 36.02
N GLY A 150 17.90 31.14 36.94
CA GLY A 150 17.68 31.17 38.39
C GLY A 150 18.70 30.28 39.07
#